data_AF-A0A816DKW6-F1
#
_entry.id   AF-A0A816DKW6-F1
#
_cell.length_a   1.000
_cell.length_b   1.000
_cell.length_c   1.000
_cell.angle_alpha   90.00
_cell.angle_beta   90.00
_cell.angle_gamma   90.00
#
_symmetry.space_group_name_H-M   'P 1'
#
loop_
_entity.id
_entity.type
_entity.pdbx_description
1 polymer ?
#
loop_
_entity_poly.entity_id
_entity_poly.type
_entity_poly.pdbx_seq_one_letter_code
_entity_poly.pdbx_strand_id
1 'polypeptide(L)'
;MAEVHLERLAELSFYLSSILKMRVQFPPPLFYEYHKNSSRKAAAIILTQGRKINWSIRDDDFYFQVFAGRRVRTCDKCSAVDHSTDFGPSIVHGDIKNDVTAMSMNDSRSRTMLWQRFKRTSIFTANQRKICFNYNGNRGCTNHVCQRAHVCLKCQQPHSQKDCRPVVPIHNT
;
A
#
# COMPACT_ATOMS: atom_id res chain seq x y z
N MET A 1 11.04 -21.20 -25.75
CA MET A 1 10.40 -21.19 -24.42
C MET A 1 10.71 -19.85 -23.79
N ALA A 2 9.69 -19.08 -23.39
CA ALA A 2 9.90 -17.76 -22.78
C ALA A 2 10.24 -17.95 -21.30
N GLU A 3 11.47 -17.69 -20.92
CA GLU A 3 11.85 -17.57 -19.51
C GLU A 3 11.10 -16.38 -18.90
N VAL A 4 10.12 -16.67 -18.05
CA VAL A 4 9.42 -15.63 -17.30
C VAL A 4 10.38 -15.13 -16.22
N HIS A 5 11.06 -14.01 -16.50
CA HIS A 5 11.92 -13.35 -15.52
C HIS A 5 11.06 -12.73 -14.41
N LEU A 6 10.80 -13.50 -13.35
CA LEU A 6 10.02 -13.08 -12.18
C LEU A 6 10.50 -11.76 -11.56
N GLU A 7 11.81 -11.50 -11.61
CA GLU A 7 12.41 -10.25 -11.16
C GLU A 7 11.89 -9.03 -11.95
N ARG A 8 11.69 -9.18 -13.27
CA ARG A 8 11.17 -8.11 -14.13
C ARG A 8 9.69 -7.83 -13.87
N LEU A 9 8.92 -8.82 -13.43
CA LEU A 9 7.53 -8.62 -13.00
C LEU A 9 7.46 -7.81 -11.71
N ALA A 10 8.33 -8.10 -10.73
CA ALA A 10 8.41 -7.33 -9.50
C ALA A 10 8.81 -5.89 -9.79
N GLU A 11 9.83 -5.70 -10.63
CA GLU A 11 10.31 -4.39 -11.07
C GLU A 11 9.21 -3.54 -11.72
N LEU A 12 8.49 -4.13 -12.69
CA LEU A 12 7.36 -3.48 -13.35
C LEU A 12 6.24 -3.15 -12.35
N SER A 13 5.96 -4.04 -11.41
CA SER A 13 4.93 -3.81 -10.39
C SER A 13 5.29 -2.62 -9.49
N PHE A 14 6.55 -2.51 -9.05
CA PHE A 14 7.04 -1.36 -8.29
C PHE A 14 6.94 -0.06 -9.10
N TYR A 15 7.35 -0.10 -10.36
CA TYR A 15 7.25 1.04 -11.26
C TYR A 15 5.80 1.53 -11.42
N LEU A 16 4.87 0.62 -11.75
CA LEU A 16 3.45 0.94 -11.91
C LEU A 16 2.85 1.50 -10.63
N SER A 17 3.19 0.93 -9.47
CA SER A 17 2.73 1.43 -8.18
C SER A 17 3.18 2.88 -7.92
N SER A 18 4.42 3.22 -8.31
CA SER A 18 4.98 4.56 -8.17
C SER A 18 4.31 5.57 -9.10
N ILE A 19 4.07 5.18 -10.36
CA ILE A 19 3.36 6.02 -11.35
C ILE A 19 1.91 6.28 -10.91
N LEU A 20 1.20 5.26 -10.44
CA LEU A 20 -0.16 5.42 -9.93
C LEU A 20 -0.20 6.34 -8.70
N LYS A 21 0.77 6.20 -7.79
CA LYS A 21 0.89 7.08 -6.63
C LYS A 21 1.11 8.54 -7.06
N MET A 22 2.02 8.80 -8.01
CA MET A 22 2.23 10.14 -8.57
C MET A 22 0.96 10.68 -9.25
N ARG A 23 0.21 9.83 -9.95
CA ARG A 23 -1.07 10.21 -10.58
C ARG A 23 -2.13 10.63 -9.57
N VAL A 24 -2.20 9.97 -8.43
CA VAL A 24 -3.14 10.32 -7.35
C VAL A 24 -2.70 11.61 -6.66
N GLN A 25 -1.41 11.74 -6.39
CA GLN A 25 -0.83 12.88 -5.67
C GLN A 25 -0.80 14.16 -6.47
N PHE A 26 -0.63 14.10 -7.78
CA PHE A 26 -0.43 15.27 -8.61
C PHE A 26 -1.47 15.35 -9.74
N PRO A 27 -2.01 16.54 -10.03
CA PRO A 27 -2.92 16.73 -11.15
C PRO A 27 -2.23 16.36 -12.49
N PRO A 28 -3.00 15.93 -13.51
CA PRO A 28 -2.47 15.89 -14.87
C PRO A 28 -2.01 17.31 -15.28
N PRO A 29 -0.96 17.44 -16.12
CA PRO A 29 -0.28 16.38 -16.87
C PRO A 29 1.01 15.84 -16.22
N LEU A 30 1.35 16.26 -15.00
CA LEU A 30 2.71 16.11 -14.42
C LEU A 30 3.24 14.67 -14.41
N PHE A 31 2.43 13.68 -14.03
CA PHE A 31 2.86 12.28 -14.03
C PHE A 31 3.23 11.77 -15.43
N TYR A 32 2.56 12.29 -16.47
CA TYR A 32 2.82 11.91 -17.86
C TYR A 32 4.15 12.50 -18.34
N GLU A 33 4.46 13.75 -17.95
CA GLU A 33 5.75 14.38 -18.22
C GLU A 33 6.90 13.62 -17.57
N TYR A 34 6.75 13.24 -16.30
CA TYR A 34 7.71 12.39 -15.61
C TYR A 34 7.93 11.07 -16.35
N HIS A 35 6.85 10.35 -16.70
CA HIS A 35 6.94 9.07 -17.41
C HIS A 35 7.65 9.21 -18.77
N LYS A 36 7.34 10.28 -19.52
CA LYS A 36 7.95 10.56 -20.82
C LYS A 36 9.45 10.82 -20.70
N ASN A 37 9.87 11.62 -19.71
CA ASN A 37 11.28 11.93 -19.47
C ASN A 37 12.07 10.70 -19.00
N SER A 38 11.49 9.94 -18.06
CA SER A 38 12.06 8.67 -17.58
C SER A 38 12.24 7.67 -18.73
N SER A 39 11.21 7.49 -19.57
CA SER A 39 11.29 6.62 -20.75
C SER A 39 12.32 7.06 -21.78
N ARG A 40 12.47 8.37 -22.00
CA ARG A 40 13.47 8.90 -22.92
C ARG A 40 14.89 8.67 -22.41
N LYS A 41 15.17 8.96 -21.13
CA LYS A 41 16.46 8.63 -20.50
C LYS A 41 16.72 7.13 -20.57
N ALA A 42 15.68 6.33 -20.38
CA ALA A 42 15.81 4.89 -20.43
C ALA A 42 16.22 4.36 -21.80
N ALA A 43 15.54 4.83 -22.86
CA ALA A 43 15.90 4.54 -24.23
C ALA A 43 17.34 4.97 -24.54
N ALA A 44 17.75 6.17 -24.10
CA ALA A 44 19.10 6.68 -24.34
C ALA A 44 20.20 5.80 -23.72
N ILE A 45 20.03 5.34 -22.48
CA ILE A 45 20.99 4.45 -21.80
C ILE A 45 21.07 3.09 -22.51
N ILE A 46 19.93 2.53 -22.93
CA ILE A 46 19.92 1.26 -23.68
C ILE A 46 20.68 1.41 -25.00
N LEU A 47 20.44 2.51 -25.74
CA LEU A 47 21.07 2.75 -27.04
C LEU A 47 22.57 3.05 -26.93
N THR A 48 22.99 3.82 -25.92
CA THR A 48 24.38 4.29 -25.79
C THR A 48 25.28 3.33 -25.01
N GLN A 49 24.73 2.64 -24.00
CA GLN A 49 25.51 1.81 -23.09
C GLN A 49 25.14 0.32 -23.15
N GLY A 50 24.08 -0.07 -23.86
CA GLY A 50 23.58 -1.44 -23.88
C GLY A 50 23.10 -1.95 -22.52
N ARG A 51 22.94 -1.06 -21.54
CA ARG A 51 22.61 -1.41 -20.15
C ARG A 51 21.09 -1.45 -19.96
N LYS A 52 20.60 -2.56 -19.38
CA LYS A 52 19.21 -2.65 -18.92
C LYS A 52 19.02 -1.79 -17.67
N ILE A 53 17.89 -1.11 -17.61
CA ILE A 53 17.54 -0.24 -16.48
C ILE A 53 16.72 -1.01 -15.47
N ASN A 54 16.80 -0.56 -14.22
CA ASN A 54 15.92 -0.98 -13.14
C ASN A 54 14.80 0.06 -12.95
N TRP A 55 13.63 -0.21 -13.52
CA TRP A 55 12.42 0.60 -13.44
C TRP A 55 11.80 0.67 -12.04
N SER A 56 12.19 -0.19 -11.11
CA SER A 56 11.74 -0.11 -9.71
C SER A 56 12.35 1.09 -8.96
N ILE A 57 13.47 1.62 -9.47
CA ILE A 57 14.15 2.77 -8.89
C ILE A 57 13.61 4.04 -9.54
N ARG A 58 13.06 4.93 -8.71
CA ARG A 58 12.58 6.23 -9.16
C ARG A 58 13.78 7.14 -9.46
N ASP A 59 13.67 7.92 -10.54
CA ASP A 59 14.63 8.98 -10.85
C ASP A 59 14.27 10.22 -10.05
N ASP A 60 14.98 10.45 -8.93
CA ASP A 60 14.67 11.55 -8.02
C ASP A 60 14.96 12.93 -8.66
N ASP A 61 15.95 13.04 -9.55
CA ASP A 61 16.26 14.30 -10.23
C ASP A 61 15.08 14.75 -11.10
N PHE A 62 14.55 13.85 -11.94
CA PHE A 62 13.36 14.14 -12.73
C PHE A 62 12.11 14.32 -11.88
N TYR A 63 12.00 13.55 -10.79
CA TYR A 63 10.89 13.72 -9.87
C TYR A 63 10.89 15.14 -9.30
N PHE A 64 12.01 15.64 -8.80
CA PHE A 64 12.09 17.01 -8.30
C PHE A 64 11.90 18.03 -9.41
N GLN A 65 12.46 17.83 -10.59
CA GLN A 65 12.27 18.75 -11.71
C GLN A 65 10.78 18.93 -12.10
N VAL A 66 10.01 17.85 -12.09
CA VAL A 66 8.59 17.88 -12.50
C VAL A 66 7.67 18.32 -11.35
N PHE A 67 7.94 17.86 -10.13
CA PHE A 67 7.01 17.99 -9.01
C PHE A 67 7.42 19.01 -7.94
N ALA A 68 8.65 19.55 -7.95
CA ALA A 68 9.05 20.55 -6.97
C ALA A 68 8.15 21.79 -7.03
N GLY A 69 7.76 22.28 -5.85
CA GLY A 69 6.86 23.43 -5.70
C GLY A 69 5.40 23.16 -6.11
N ARG A 70 5.05 21.94 -6.53
CA ARG A 70 3.67 21.59 -6.88
C ARG A 70 2.89 21.16 -5.64
N ARG A 71 1.65 21.63 -5.52
CA ARG A 71 0.76 21.22 -4.43
C ARG A 71 0.32 19.77 -4.64
N VAL A 72 0.54 18.96 -3.62
CA VAL A 72 0.06 17.58 -3.55
C VAL A 72 -1.44 17.60 -3.28
N ARG A 73 -2.20 16.76 -3.99
CA ARG A 73 -3.61 16.51 -3.72
C ARG A 73 -3.74 15.71 -2.42
N THR A 74 -4.56 16.25 -1.53
CA THR A 74 -4.97 15.60 -0.29
C THR A 74 -6.44 15.25 -0.39
N CYS A 75 -6.84 14.13 0.21
CA CYS A 75 -8.23 13.76 0.34
C CYS A 75 -8.99 14.80 1.17
N ASP A 76 -10.09 15.33 0.66
CA ASP A 76 -10.86 16.39 1.33
C ASP A 76 -11.49 15.91 2.65
N LYS A 77 -11.71 14.59 2.78
CA LYS A 77 -12.34 13.99 3.98
C LYS A 77 -11.36 13.78 5.12
N CYS A 78 -10.11 13.42 4.83
CA CYS A 78 -9.14 13.00 5.86
C CYS A 78 -7.74 13.59 5.72
N SER A 79 -7.54 14.48 4.76
CA SER A 79 -6.27 15.14 4.43
C SER A 79 -5.11 14.20 4.04
N ALA A 80 -5.38 12.91 3.80
CA ALA A 80 -4.35 11.96 3.40
C ALA A 80 -3.95 12.12 1.92
N VAL A 81 -2.69 11.83 1.60
CA VAL A 81 -2.09 11.98 0.24
C VAL A 81 -2.02 10.67 -0.55
N ASP A 82 -2.56 9.59 -0.01
CA ASP A 82 -2.45 8.23 -0.58
C ASP A 82 -3.69 7.81 -1.38
N HIS A 83 -4.76 8.60 -1.38
CA HIS A 83 -5.99 8.34 -2.12
C HIS A 83 -6.71 9.61 -2.55
N SER A 84 -7.53 9.49 -3.60
CA SER A 84 -8.54 10.51 -3.96
C SER A 84 -9.73 10.44 -2.99
N THR A 85 -10.41 11.57 -2.79
CA THR A 85 -11.65 11.70 -2.00
C THR A 85 -12.71 10.62 -2.35
N ASP A 86 -12.72 10.16 -3.61
CA ASP A 86 -13.63 9.12 -4.13
C ASP A 86 -13.36 7.73 -3.55
N PHE A 87 -12.10 7.44 -3.23
CA PHE A 87 -11.65 6.14 -2.70
C PHE A 87 -11.36 6.19 -1.21
N GLY A 88 -11.57 7.36 -0.59
CA GLY A 88 -11.40 7.53 0.84
C GLY A 88 -12.47 6.76 1.62
N PRO A 89 -12.14 6.27 2.83
CA PRO A 89 -13.16 5.74 3.71
C PRO A 89 -14.20 6.84 3.95
N SER A 90 -15.46 6.56 3.64
CA SER A 90 -16.58 7.43 4.02
C SER A 90 -16.56 7.55 5.54
N ILE A 91 -16.02 8.65 6.04
CA ILE A 91 -16.21 9.02 7.43
C ILE A 91 -17.68 9.43 7.48
N VAL A 92 -18.55 8.51 7.88
CA VAL A 92 -19.91 8.85 8.29
C VAL A 92 -19.72 9.79 9.47
N HIS A 93 -19.74 11.10 9.21
CA HIS A 93 -19.90 12.09 10.26
C HIS A 93 -21.32 11.83 10.77
N GLY A 94 -21.42 11.09 11.87
CA GLY A 94 -22.60 11.24 12.71
C GLY A 94 -22.64 12.70 13.12
N ASP A 95 -23.78 13.34 12.94
CA ASP A 95 -24.04 14.70 13.42
C ASP A 95 -23.81 14.74 14.93
N ILE A 96 -22.58 15.05 15.35
CA ILE A 96 -22.29 15.41 16.73
C ILE A 96 -22.77 16.85 16.86
N LYS A 97 -24.03 16.99 17.29
CA LYS A 97 -24.52 18.25 17.85
C LYS A 97 -23.60 18.61 19.01
N ASN A 98 -23.07 19.83 18.95
CA ASN A 98 -22.31 20.45 20.02
C ASN A 98 -23.11 20.34 21.33
N ASP A 99 -22.58 19.62 22.31
CA ASP A 99 -22.94 19.91 23.69
C ASP A 99 -21.68 19.99 24.54
N VAL A 100 -21.54 21.15 25.16
CA VAL A 100 -20.39 21.56 25.94
C VAL A 100 -20.66 21.08 27.36
N THR A 101 -20.09 19.94 27.75
CA THR A 101 -19.94 19.66 29.18
C THR A 101 -18.68 18.84 29.43
N ALA A 102 -17.73 19.49 30.08
CA ALA A 102 -16.49 18.90 30.55
C ALA A 102 -16.77 17.80 31.58
N MET A 103 -16.17 16.63 31.40
CA MET A 103 -15.65 15.83 32.52
C MET A 103 -14.29 15.24 32.13
N SER A 104 -13.27 15.75 32.80
CA SER A 104 -11.92 15.21 32.86
C SER A 104 -11.92 13.94 33.71
N MET A 105 -11.39 12.82 33.19
CA MET A 105 -10.59 11.87 33.95
C MET A 105 -9.56 11.18 33.05
N ASN A 106 -8.33 11.13 33.58
CA ASN A 106 -7.17 10.36 33.14
C ASN A 106 -7.53 8.93 32.68
N ASP A 107 -6.86 8.41 31.65
CA ASP A 107 -5.66 7.58 31.85
C ASP A 107 -5.29 6.80 30.55
N SER A 108 -4.10 7.10 30.02
CA SER A 108 -3.16 6.15 29.41
C SER A 108 -3.61 5.09 28.38
N ARG A 109 -4.09 5.45 27.17
CA ARG A 109 -4.04 4.53 25.98
C ARG A 109 -3.78 5.15 24.60
N SER A 110 -3.35 6.41 24.50
CA SER A 110 -3.12 7.05 23.20
C SER A 110 -1.68 6.90 22.71
N ARG A 111 -1.28 5.70 22.29
CA ARG A 111 -0.03 5.53 21.51
C ARG A 111 0.03 4.38 20.49
N THR A 112 -1.09 3.75 20.11
CA THR A 112 -1.04 2.56 19.22
C THR A 112 -2.02 2.55 18.03
N MET A 113 -2.36 3.72 17.49
CA MET A 113 -3.26 3.82 16.31
C MET A 113 -2.57 4.30 15.02
N LEU A 114 -1.23 4.32 14.98
CA LEU A 114 -0.46 4.68 13.77
C LEU A 114 -0.03 3.48 12.90
N TRP A 115 -0.25 2.24 13.35
CA TRP A 115 0.19 1.03 12.63
C TRP A 115 -0.91 0.24 11.89
N GLN A 116 -2.18 0.70 11.89
CA GLN A 116 -3.29 -0.11 11.35
C GLN A 116 -3.82 0.30 9.96
N ARG A 117 -3.28 1.34 9.31
CA ARG A 117 -3.82 1.80 8.00
C ARG A 117 -3.02 1.35 6.77
N PHE A 118 -1.78 0.87 6.93
CA PHE A 118 -0.87 0.57 5.80
C PHE A 118 -0.81 -0.90 5.32
N LYS A 119 -1.81 -1.75 5.60
CA LYS A 119 -1.87 -3.13 5.06
C LYS A 119 -3.18 -3.48 4.36
N ARG A 120 -3.78 -2.53 3.62
CA ARG A 120 -4.90 -2.83 2.69
C ARG A 120 -4.43 -3.17 1.26
N THR A 121 -3.17 -3.57 1.09
CA THR A 121 -2.78 -4.37 -0.09
C THR A 121 -3.56 -5.67 -0.01
N SER A 122 -4.41 -5.96 -0.99
CA SER A 122 -5.14 -7.22 -1.07
C SER A 122 -4.13 -8.35 -1.29
N ILE A 123 -3.66 -8.95 -0.19
CA ILE A 123 -2.82 -10.15 -0.26
C ILE A 123 -3.75 -11.28 -0.69
N PHE A 124 -3.49 -11.84 -1.87
CA PHE A 124 -4.16 -13.01 -2.40
C PHE A 124 -3.45 -14.26 -1.88
N THR A 125 -4.21 -15.32 -1.58
CA THR A 125 -3.62 -16.64 -1.36
C THR A 125 -3.27 -17.30 -2.68
N ALA A 126 -2.52 -18.42 -2.64
CA ALA A 126 -2.22 -19.24 -3.82
C ALA A 126 -3.49 -19.60 -4.64
N ASN A 127 -4.65 -19.65 -4.00
CA ASN A 127 -5.96 -19.93 -4.62
C ASN A 127 -6.71 -18.66 -5.06
N GLN A 128 -6.03 -17.52 -5.24
CA GLN A 128 -6.58 -16.23 -5.71
C GLN A 128 -7.74 -15.67 -4.86
N ARG A 129 -7.93 -16.14 -3.62
CA ARG A 129 -8.92 -15.59 -2.70
C ARG A 129 -8.31 -14.46 -1.88
N LYS A 130 -9.08 -13.39 -1.66
CA LYS A 130 -8.68 -12.29 -0.77
C LYS A 130 -8.63 -12.79 0.68
N ILE A 131 -7.58 -12.44 1.43
CA ILE A 131 -7.44 -12.84 2.84
C ILE A 131 -8.44 -12.07 3.71
N CYS A 132 -9.03 -12.77 4.69
CA CYS A 132 -9.92 -12.19 5.68
C CYS A 132 -9.11 -11.44 6.75
N PHE A 133 -9.22 -10.11 6.77
CA PHE A 133 -8.57 -9.29 7.80
C PHE A 133 -9.19 -9.47 9.18
N ASN A 134 -10.51 -9.70 9.27
CA ASN A 134 -11.17 -9.95 10.56
C ASN A 134 -10.66 -11.25 11.20
N TYR A 135 -10.39 -12.27 10.39
CA TYR A 135 -9.79 -13.53 10.84
C TYR A 135 -8.40 -13.32 11.47
N ASN A 136 -7.59 -12.41 10.93
CA ASN A 136 -6.27 -12.04 11.48
C ASN A 136 -6.32 -10.89 12.50
N GLY A 137 -7.51 -10.40 12.84
CA GLY A 137 -7.72 -9.34 13.82
C GLY A 137 -7.84 -9.87 15.25
N ASN A 138 -7.98 -8.96 16.21
CA ASN A 138 -8.02 -9.34 17.62
C ASN A 138 -9.23 -10.19 18.04
N ARG A 139 -10.33 -10.15 17.29
CA ARG A 139 -11.57 -10.85 17.63
C ARG A 139 -11.80 -12.12 16.80
N GLY A 140 -10.95 -12.40 15.82
CA GLY A 140 -11.20 -13.43 14.82
C GLY A 140 -12.38 -13.07 13.88
N CYS A 141 -12.66 -13.96 12.94
CA CYS A 141 -13.82 -13.84 12.05
C CYS A 141 -15.00 -14.60 12.65
N THR A 142 -16.09 -13.90 12.94
CA THR A 142 -17.32 -14.50 13.50
C THR A 142 -18.32 -14.93 12.43
N ASN A 143 -18.00 -14.74 11.15
CA ASN A 143 -18.89 -15.12 10.06
C ASN A 143 -18.72 -16.60 9.72
N HIS A 144 -19.80 -17.39 9.90
CA HIS A 144 -19.83 -18.82 9.64
C HIS A 144 -19.62 -19.17 8.16
N VAL A 145 -19.95 -18.27 7.23
CA VAL A 145 -19.74 -18.45 5.79
C VAL A 145 -18.92 -17.27 5.25
N CYS A 146 -17.64 -17.21 5.63
CA CYS A 146 -16.76 -16.17 5.13
C CYS A 146 -16.27 -16.49 3.71
N GLN A 147 -16.57 -15.61 2.75
CA GLN A 147 -16.10 -15.73 1.36
C GLN A 147 -14.59 -15.42 1.19
N ARG A 148 -13.92 -14.97 2.26
CA ARG A 148 -12.50 -14.61 2.27
C ARG A 148 -11.67 -15.74 2.87
N ALA A 149 -10.41 -15.85 2.44
CA ALA A 149 -9.52 -16.90 2.93
C ALA A 149 -9.13 -16.67 4.40
N HIS A 150 -9.31 -17.70 5.22
CA HIS A 150 -8.90 -17.74 6.63
C HIS A 150 -7.50 -18.34 6.75
N VAL A 151 -6.48 -17.52 6.51
CA VAL A 151 -5.07 -17.90 6.63
C VAL A 151 -4.28 -16.84 7.38
N CYS A 152 -3.20 -17.26 8.05
CA CYS A 152 -2.31 -16.39 8.80
C CYS A 152 -1.56 -15.43 7.87
N LEU A 153 -1.55 -14.13 8.17
CA LEU A 153 -0.78 -13.15 7.40
C LEU A 153 0.75 -13.32 7.51
N LYS A 154 1.24 -14.04 8.53
CA LYS A 154 2.69 -14.23 8.76
C LYS A 154 3.25 -15.46 8.05
N CYS A 155 2.57 -16.61 8.16
CA CYS A 155 3.08 -17.89 7.68
C CYS A 155 2.15 -18.57 6.66
N GLN A 156 1.02 -17.95 6.32
CA GLN A 156 0.04 -18.43 5.33
C GLN A 156 -0.61 -19.80 5.66
N GLN A 157 -0.52 -20.26 6.90
CA GLN A 157 -1.14 -21.49 7.40
C GLN A 157 -2.58 -21.27 7.93
N PRO A 158 -3.40 -22.33 8.13
CA PRO A 158 -4.80 -22.23 8.55
C PRO A 158 -4.95 -21.94 10.06
N HIS A 159 -4.40 -20.80 10.50
CA HIS A 159 -4.59 -20.26 11.85
C HIS A 159 -4.63 -18.73 11.81
N SER A 160 -5.16 -18.09 12.85
CA SER A 160 -5.17 -16.63 12.94
C SER A 160 -3.77 -16.10 13.26
N GLN A 161 -3.46 -14.85 12.89
CA GLN A 161 -2.19 -14.24 13.27
C GLN A 161 -1.89 -14.28 14.79
N LYS A 162 -2.91 -14.35 15.64
CA LYS A 162 -2.76 -14.44 17.10
C LYS A 162 -2.28 -15.81 17.56
N ASP A 163 -2.67 -16.85 16.83
CA ASP A 163 -2.31 -18.24 17.10
C ASP A 163 -1.04 -18.66 16.37
N CYS A 164 -0.40 -17.72 15.66
CA CYS A 164 0.82 -17.96 14.92
C CYS A 164 2.00 -18.10 15.88
N ARG A 165 2.39 -19.34 16.14
CA ARG A 165 3.64 -19.66 16.83
C ARG A 165 4.81 -19.51 15.87
N PRO A 166 5.96 -18.95 16.31
CA PRO A 166 7.16 -18.95 15.51
C PRO A 166 7.55 -20.40 15.21
N VAL A 167 7.69 -20.73 13.93
CA VAL A 167 8.30 -21.99 13.52
C VAL A 167 9.76 -21.88 13.92
N VAL A 168 10.14 -22.56 15.01
CA VAL A 168 11.55 -22.71 15.36
C VAL A 168 12.17 -23.55 14.25
N PRO A 169 13.20 -23.07 13.53
CA PRO A 169 13.90 -23.90 12.57
C PRO A 169 14.52 -25.07 13.36
N ILE A 170 14.10 -26.29 13.03
CA ILE A 170 14.74 -27.50 13.52
C ILE A 170 16.12 -27.49 12.87
N HIS A 171 17.13 -27.06 13.62
CA HIS A 171 18.51 -27.35 13.26
C HIS A 171 18.69 -28.86 13.40
N ASN A 172 18.68 -29.56 12.27
CA ASN A 172 19.18 -30.93 12.20
C ASN A 172 20.67 -30.88 12.54
N THR A 173 21.01 -31.33 13.74
CA THR A 173 22.35 -31.76 14.13
C THR A 173 22.68 -33.09 13.47
#